data_AF-A0A2N0D2U6-F1
#
_entry.id   AF-A0A2N0D2U6-F1
#
_cell.length_a   1.000
_cell.length_b   1.000
_cell.length_c   1.000
_cell.angle_alpha   90.00
_cell.angle_beta   90.00
_cell.angle_gamma   90.00
#
_symmetry.space_group_name_H-M   'P 1'
#
loop_
_entity.id
_entity.type
_entity.pdbx_description
1 polymer ?
#
loop_
_entity_poly.entity_id
_entity_poly.type
_entity_poly.pdbx_seq_one_letter_code
_entity_poly.pdbx_strand_id
1 'polypeptide(L)' 'MKIISKDNFASENVADSLVAENVHEYYAKEIAEFLQKKHGGDNASRYYEAVGDDYVLWRGMEEFV' A
#
# COMPACT_ATOMS: atom_id res chain seq x y z
N MET A 1 0.79 -0.52 12.92
CA MET A 1 1.03 -0.09 11.53
C MET A 1 0.37 -1.06 10.56
N LYS A 2 -0.03 -0.55 9.40
CA LYS A 2 -0.47 -1.34 8.24
C LYS A 2 0.58 -1.26 7.14
N ILE A 3 0.62 -2.29 6.29
CA ILE A 3 1.36 -2.28 5.04
C ILE A 3 0.32 -2.36 3.93
N ILE A 4 0.39 -1.41 3.01
CA ILE A 4 -0.56 -1.28 1.91
C ILE A 4 0.18 -1.33 0.58
N SER A 5 -0.57 -1.64 -0.47
CA SER A 5 -0.12 -1.52 -1.85
C SER A 5 -1.02 -0.55 -2.60
N LYS A 6 -0.39 0.41 -3.27
CA LYS A 6 -1.04 1.51 -4.00
C LYS A 6 -0.73 1.44 -5.48
N ASP A 7 -1.63 1.98 -6.31
CA ASP A 7 -1.39 2.13 -7.74
C ASP A 7 -0.26 3.13 -8.00
N ASN A 8 0.69 2.75 -8.86
CA ASN A 8 1.84 3.58 -9.20
C ASN A 8 1.54 4.59 -10.33
N PHE A 9 0.39 4.45 -11.01
CA PHE A 9 -0.01 5.32 -12.12
C PHE A 9 -1.05 6.37 -11.71
N ALA A 10 -1.33 6.51 -10.41
CA ALA A 10 -2.33 7.43 -9.86
C ALA A 10 -3.72 7.27 -10.51
N SER A 11 -4.10 6.04 -10.83
CA SER A 11 -5.39 5.72 -11.44
C SER A 11 -6.50 5.85 -10.39
N GLU A 12 -7.41 6.83 -10.57
CA GLU A 12 -8.49 7.12 -9.61
C GLU A 12 -9.42 5.92 -9.34
N ASN A 13 -9.52 5.01 -10.30
CA ASN A 13 -10.38 3.83 -10.23
C ASN A 13 -9.73 2.61 -9.55
N VAL A 14 -8.47 2.70 -9.10
CA VAL A 14 -7.75 1.58 -8.48
C VAL A 14 -7.74 1.77 -6.97
N ALA A 15 -8.34 0.81 -6.26
CA ALA A 15 -8.36 0.78 -4.80
C ALA A 15 -6.99 0.39 -4.20
N ASP A 16 -6.71 0.94 -3.02
CA ASP A 16 -5.63 0.49 -2.17
C ASP A 16 -5.86 -0.96 -1.75
N SER A 17 -4.78 -1.72 -1.55
CA SER A 17 -4.86 -3.09 -1.06
C SER A 17 -4.13 -3.25 0.26
N LEU A 18 -4.81 -3.82 1.26
CA LEU A 18 -4.19 -4.18 2.53
C LEU A 18 -3.30 -5.41 2.33
N VAL A 19 -2.02 -5.28 2.63
CA VAL A 19 -1.04 -6.38 2.54
C VAL A 19 -0.84 -7.04 3.90
N ALA A 20 -0.70 -6.23 4.95
CA ALA A 20 -0.61 -6.69 6.33
C ALA A 20 -1.14 -5.62 7.28
N GLU A 21 -1.66 -6.05 8.42
CA GLU A 21 -2.13 -5.18 9.50
C GLU A 21 -1.56 -5.61 10.85
N ASN A 22 -1.65 -4.74 11.85
CA ASN A 22 -1.14 -4.98 13.20
C ASN A 22 0.37 -5.30 13.23
N VAL A 23 1.12 -4.65 12.34
CA VAL A 23 2.57 -4.77 12.28
C VAL A 23 3.18 -3.75 13.24
N HIS A 24 4.14 -4.21 14.05
CA HIS A 24 4.90 -3.32 14.93
C HIS A 24 5.71 -2.32 14.10
N GLU A 25 5.74 -1.06 14.53
CA GLU A 25 6.33 0.06 13.79
C GLU A 25 7.77 -0.22 13.32
N TYR A 26 8.59 -0.77 14.21
CA TYR A 26 9.96 -1.18 13.93
C TYR A 26 10.10 -2.05 12.67
N TYR A 27 9.19 -3.01 12.46
CA TYR A 27 9.26 -3.94 11.33
C TYR A 27 8.50 -3.45 10.09
N ALA A 28 7.50 -2.59 10.26
CA ALA A 28 6.62 -2.20 9.18
C ALA A 28 7.38 -1.58 8.00
N LYS A 29 8.36 -0.72 8.30
CA LYS A 29 9.21 -0.08 7.29
C LYS A 29 10.10 -1.09 6.57
N GLU A 30 10.78 -1.98 7.30
CA GLU A 30 11.65 -3.00 6.70
C GLU A 30 10.87 -3.95 5.78
N ILE A 31 9.66 -4.33 6.17
CA ILE A 31 8.80 -5.19 5.35
C ILE A 31 8.34 -4.45 4.09
N ALA A 32 7.93 -3.19 4.19
CA ALA A 32 7.53 -2.38 3.03
C ALA A 32 8.70 -2.20 2.04
N GLU A 33 9.91 -1.91 2.53
CA GLU A 33 11.12 -1.81 1.70
C GLU A 33 11.49 -3.15 1.05
N PHE A 34 11.36 -4.26 1.79
CA PHE A 34 11.58 -5.60 1.24
C PHE A 34 10.59 -5.90 0.10
N LEU A 35 9.30 -5.61 0.29
CA LEU A 35 8.27 -5.80 -0.74
C LEU A 35 8.53 -4.91 -1.95
N GLN A 36 8.90 -3.65 -1.72
CA GLN A 36 9.27 -2.72 -2.78
C GLN A 36 10.47 -3.23 -3.59
N LYS A 37 11.50 -3.77 -2.94
CA LYS A 37 12.66 -4.35 -3.62
C LYS A 37 12.31 -5.62 -4.41
N LYS A 38 11.39 -6.43 -3.90
CA LYS A 38 11.02 -7.73 -4.49
C LYS A 38 10.03 -7.61 -5.65
N HIS A 39 9.11 -6.66 -5.56
CA HIS A 39 7.96 -6.55 -6.47
C HIS A 39 7.83 -5.19 -7.15
N GLY A 40 8.58 -4.18 -6.71
CA GLY A 40 8.61 -2.85 -7.31
C GLY A 40 9.58 -2.72 -8.48
N GLY A 41 9.84 -1.47 -8.88
CA GLY A 41 10.69 -1.09 -10.00
C GLY A 41 10.03 -0.04 -10.89
N ASP A 42 10.76 0.49 -11.87
CA ASP A 42 10.32 1.63 -12.69
C ASP A 42 9.02 1.38 -13.47
N ASN A 43 8.73 0.12 -13.78
CA ASN A 43 7.52 -0.30 -14.51
C ASN A 43 6.54 -1.08 -13.64
N ALA A 44 6.73 -1.12 -12.32
CA ALA A 44 5.80 -1.81 -11.44
C ALA A 44 4.47 -1.05 -11.41
N SER A 45 3.38 -1.79 -11.56
CA SER A 45 2.03 -1.22 -11.48
C SER A 45 1.66 -0.76 -10.08
N ARG A 46 2.38 -1.25 -9.07
CA ARG A 46 2.10 -0.96 -7.67
C ARG A 46 3.36 -0.70 -6.87
N TYR A 47 3.22 0.12 -5.85
CA TYR A 47 4.24 0.33 -4.82
C TYR A 47 3.71 -0.05 -3.44
N TYR A 48 4.62 -0.22 -2.48
CA TYR A 48 4.31 -0.66 -1.12
C TYR A 48 4.69 0.43 -0.12
N GLU A 49 3.82 0.65 0.87
CA GLU A 49 3.97 1.70 1.87
C GLU A 49 3.56 1.19 3.26
N ALA A 50 4.30 1.57 4.30
CA ALA A 50 3.89 1.39 5.69
C ALA A 50 3.15 2.63 6.17
N VAL A 51 1.91 2.46 6.64
CA VAL A 51 1.02 3.55 7.06
C VAL A 51 0.51 3.33 8.49
N GLY A 52 0.02 4.40 9.10
CA GLY A 52 -0.60 4.37 10.42
C GLY A 52 -1.82 3.43 10.49
N ASP A 53 -2.16 2.96 11.68
CA ASP A 53 -3.33 2.09 11.87
C ASP A 53 -4.66 2.84 11.63
N ASP A 54 -4.66 4.16 11.74
CA ASP A 54 -5.76 5.05 11.43
C ASP A 54 -5.93 5.32 9.93
N TYR A 55 -4.98 4.89 9.08
CA TYR A 55 -5.09 5.05 7.64
C TYR A 55 -6.31 4.28 7.10
N VAL A 56 -7.17 5.02 6.39
CA VAL A 56 -8.34 4.51 5.69
C VAL A 56 -7.92 4.19 4.26
N LEU A 57 -8.13 2.92 3.85
CA LEU A 57 -7.84 2.46 2.50
C LEU A 57 -8.76 3.15 1.51
N TRP A 58 -8.18 3.74 0.46
CA TRP A 58 -8.94 4.24 -0.68
C TRP A 58 -9.66 3.08 -1.38
N ARG A 59 -10.98 3.16 -1.52
CA ARG A 59 -11.78 2.08 -2.14
C ARG A 59 -11.99 2.24 -3.65
N GLY A 60 -11.32 3.20 -4.29
CA GLY A 60 -11.53 3.47 -5.70
C GLY A 60 -12.92 4.05 -5.96
N MET A 61 -13.48 3.73 -7.12
CA MET A 61 -14.81 4.21 -7.54
C MET A 61 -15.95 3.80 -6.60
N GLU A 62 -15.75 2.82 -5.70
CA GLU A 62 -16.76 2.45 -4.69
C GLU A 62 -17.10 3.60 -3.73
N GLU A 63 -16.21 4.59 -3.55
CA GLU A 63 -16.50 5.73 -2.66
C GLU A 63 -17.49 6.74 -3.27
N PHE A 64 -17.78 6.65 -4.57
CA PHE A 64 -18.66 7.57 -5.30
C PHE A 64 -20.04 7.00 -5.63
N VAL A 65 -20.38 5.81 -5.09
CA VAL A 65 -21.65 5.10 -5.34
C VAL A 65 -22.58 5.21 -4.13
#